data_AF-A0A7S0BEU5-F1
#
_entry.id   AF-A0A7S0BEU5-F1
#
_cell.length_a   1.000
_cell.length_b   1.000
_cell.length_c   1.000
_cell.angle_alpha   90.00
_cell.angle_beta   90.00
_cell.angle_gamma   90.00
#
_symmetry.space_group_name_H-M   'P 1'
#
loop_
_entity.id
_entity.type
_entity.pdbx_description
1 polymer ?
#
loop_
_entity_poly.entity_id
_entity_poly.type
_entity_poly.pdbx_seq_one_letter_code
_entity_poly.pdbx_strand_id
1 'polypeptide(L)'
;VKLPNLCKYLKLFSKLCLKPHFPVVIPLEIMKIMFQGKLKLAKKQKWNPIIRFYVFAKGQGEGECMVIGQSDYRGDVIYGDEFASFHVNTLAFGDFVLSFEHHYPKENRTKPLFSIAQHTSFLSAPYTRFRASDLEVYPDAKDAVTIDKDFTVDVFLRTMPAVTEAYLNGAASMAEEYGKETVGMLDLVTSQMLSVEEIVNLRPSDDPLLPKMSPK
;
A
#
# COMPACT_ATOMS: atom_id res chain seq x y z
N VAL A 1 -2.96 8.90 21.80
CA VAL A 1 -3.61 8.44 20.55
C VAL A 1 -2.74 7.33 19.97
N LYS A 2 -3.29 6.15 19.67
CA LYS A 2 -2.54 5.12 18.93
C LYS A 2 -2.60 5.48 17.45
N LEU A 3 -1.46 5.57 16.78
CA LEU A 3 -1.33 5.87 15.34
C LEU A 3 -0.67 4.65 14.66
N PRO A 4 -1.44 3.59 14.34
CA PRO A 4 -0.90 2.33 13.85
C PRO A 4 -0.02 2.48 12.61
N ASN A 5 -0.38 3.35 11.66
CA ASN A 5 0.42 3.57 10.46
C ASN A 5 1.77 4.18 10.83
N LEU A 6 1.79 5.26 11.61
CA LEU A 6 3.04 5.89 12.05
C LEU A 6 3.94 4.90 12.83
N CYS A 7 3.37 4.16 13.78
CA CYS A 7 4.12 3.15 14.52
C CYS A 7 4.69 2.05 13.61
N LYS A 8 3.97 1.66 12.57
CA LYS A 8 4.44 0.70 11.57
C LYS A 8 5.63 1.27 10.80
N TYR A 9 5.53 2.49 10.28
CA TYR A 9 6.62 3.14 9.55
C TYR A 9 7.88 3.33 10.40
N LEU A 10 7.74 3.68 11.69
CA LEU A 10 8.88 3.75 12.61
C LEU A 10 9.55 2.38 12.80
N LYS A 11 8.78 1.28 12.84
CA LYS A 11 9.33 -0.08 12.86
C LYS A 11 10.03 -0.43 11.54
N LEU A 12 9.48 -0.02 10.40
CA LEU A 12 10.13 -0.22 9.10
C LEU A 12 11.45 0.54 9.03
N PHE A 13 11.48 1.81 9.44
CA PHE A 13 12.69 2.60 9.55
C PHE A 13 13.74 1.94 10.44
N SER A 14 13.34 1.45 11.62
CA SER A 14 14.24 0.72 12.53
C SER A 14 14.84 -0.53 11.86
N LYS A 15 14.05 -1.26 11.05
CA LYS A 15 14.55 -2.41 10.27
C LYS A 15 15.54 -2.00 9.18
N LEU A 16 15.37 -0.82 8.59
CA LEU A 16 16.29 -0.27 7.57
C LEU A 16 17.64 0.09 8.20
N CYS A 17 17.65 0.73 9.36
CA CYS A 17 18.89 1.10 10.05
C CYS A 17 19.78 -0.10 10.42
N LEU A 18 19.19 -1.29 10.56
CA LEU A 18 19.89 -2.52 10.90
C LEU A 18 20.39 -3.30 9.67
N LYS A 19 20.06 -2.86 8.45
CA LYS A 19 20.45 -3.55 7.21
C LYS A 19 21.53 -2.77 6.46
N PRO A 20 22.48 -3.46 5.80
CA PRO A 20 23.50 -2.80 5.00
C PRO A 20 22.96 -2.18 3.70
N HIS A 21 21.75 -2.58 3.27
CA HIS A 21 21.15 -2.15 2.00
C HIS A 21 19.69 -1.74 2.19
N PHE A 22 19.27 -0.72 1.44
CA PHE A 22 17.86 -0.37 1.29
C PHE A 22 17.12 -1.50 0.56
N PRO A 23 15.87 -1.81 0.93
CA PRO A 23 15.11 -2.85 0.30
C PRO A 23 14.71 -2.40 -1.10
N VAL A 24 14.90 -3.30 -2.07
CA VAL A 24 14.52 -3.07 -3.46
C VAL A 24 13.01 -2.79 -3.53
N VAL A 25 12.62 -1.77 -4.28
CA VAL A 25 11.20 -1.50 -4.55
C VAL A 25 10.69 -2.58 -5.49
N ILE A 26 9.81 -3.44 -4.97
CA ILE A 26 9.17 -4.48 -5.75
C ILE A 26 7.79 -3.98 -6.16
N PRO A 27 7.50 -3.84 -7.47
CA PRO A 27 6.14 -3.57 -7.93
C PRO A 27 5.26 -4.77 -7.61
N LEU A 28 4.11 -4.50 -7.00
CA LEU A 28 3.14 -5.52 -6.62
C LEU A 28 1.80 -5.18 -7.24
N GLU A 29 1.10 -6.19 -7.72
CA GLU A 29 -0.30 -6.05 -8.08
C GLU A 29 -1.17 -6.53 -6.94
N ILE A 30 -2.04 -5.65 -6.45
CA ILE A 30 -3.11 -5.97 -5.54
C ILE A 30 -4.22 -6.61 -6.36
N MET A 31 -4.33 -7.93 -6.28
CA MET A 31 -5.32 -8.69 -7.04
C MET A 31 -6.70 -8.58 -6.39
N LYS A 32 -6.72 -8.73 -5.07
CA LYS A 32 -7.95 -8.90 -4.29
C LYS A 32 -7.79 -8.36 -2.89
N ILE A 33 -8.86 -7.78 -2.35
CA ILE A 33 -8.96 -7.38 -0.95
C ILE A 33 -10.15 -8.11 -0.32
N MET A 34 -9.93 -8.72 0.83
CA MET A 34 -10.94 -9.48 1.56
C MET A 34 -11.03 -9.02 3.00
N PHE A 35 -12.24 -8.93 3.51
CA PHE A 35 -12.59 -8.57 4.87
C PHE A 35 -13.23 -9.78 5.53
N GLN A 36 -12.83 -10.05 6.77
CA GLN A 36 -13.43 -11.08 7.60
C GLN A 36 -13.72 -10.49 8.98
N GLY A 37 -14.89 -10.80 9.53
CA GLY A 37 -15.33 -10.30 10.83
C GLY A 37 -16.25 -9.08 10.72
N LYS A 38 -16.67 -8.58 11.88
CA LYS A 38 -17.78 -7.63 11.97
C LYS A 38 -17.31 -6.18 12.06
N LEU A 39 -17.93 -5.33 11.24
CA LEU A 39 -17.82 -3.87 11.34
C LEU A 39 -19.20 -3.29 11.64
N LYS A 40 -19.31 -2.54 12.74
CA LYS A 40 -20.57 -1.90 13.15
C LYS A 40 -20.49 -0.41 12.93
N LEU A 41 -21.41 0.12 12.13
CA LEU A 41 -21.61 1.57 11.98
C LEU A 41 -22.64 2.08 12.99
N ALA A 42 -22.51 3.35 13.36
CA ALA A 42 -23.50 4.06 14.17
C ALA A 42 -24.91 3.95 13.54
N LYS A 43 -25.94 4.06 14.39
CA LYS A 43 -27.35 3.94 13.99
C LYS A 43 -27.70 2.60 13.30
N LYS A 44 -26.92 1.54 13.56
CA LYS A 44 -27.11 0.19 13.00
C LYS A 44 -27.14 0.18 11.45
N GLN A 45 -26.42 1.11 10.82
CA GLN A 45 -26.31 1.15 9.37
C GLN A 45 -25.49 -0.05 8.87
N LYS A 46 -25.92 -0.64 7.75
CA LYS A 46 -25.11 -1.65 7.06
C LYS A 46 -23.94 -0.95 6.39
N TRP A 47 -22.75 -1.54 6.50
CA TRP A 47 -21.59 -1.01 5.82
C TRP A 47 -21.75 -1.18 4.31
N ASN A 48 -21.70 -0.04 3.61
CA ASN A 48 -21.64 0.06 2.17
C ASN A 48 -20.19 0.42 1.76
N PRO A 49 -19.34 -0.56 1.46
CA PRO A 49 -17.90 -0.37 1.35
C PRO A 49 -17.46 0.32 0.05
N ILE A 50 -16.50 1.23 0.19
CA ILE A 50 -15.67 1.73 -0.90
C ILE A 50 -14.20 1.70 -0.45
N ILE A 51 -13.31 1.34 -1.37
CA ILE A 51 -11.87 1.24 -1.16
C ILE A 51 -11.21 2.26 -2.08
N ARG A 52 -10.50 3.21 -1.47
CA ARG A 52 -9.64 4.15 -2.19
C ARG A 52 -8.19 3.77 -2.00
N PHE A 53 -7.45 3.88 -3.08
CA PHE A 53 -6.03 3.62 -3.14
C PHE A 53 -5.30 4.93 -3.44
N TYR A 54 -4.36 5.26 -2.59
CA TYR A 54 -3.52 6.45 -2.71
C TYR A 54 -2.09 6.03 -2.94
N VAL A 55 -1.45 6.60 -3.97
CA VAL A 55 -0.03 6.42 -4.26
C VAL A 55 0.62 7.78 -4.44
N PHE A 56 1.81 7.95 -3.86
CA PHE A 56 2.60 9.15 -4.06
C PHE A 56 3.46 9.01 -5.32
N ALA A 57 3.03 9.64 -6.41
CA ALA A 57 3.87 9.82 -7.59
C ALA A 57 4.83 11.00 -7.34
N LYS A 58 6.14 10.71 -7.30
CA LYS A 58 7.17 11.75 -7.16
C LYS A 58 7.18 12.61 -8.43
N GLY A 59 6.86 13.90 -8.30
CA GLY A 59 6.99 14.88 -9.40
C GLY A 59 5.77 15.78 -9.63
N GLN A 60 4.58 15.42 -9.14
CA GLN A 60 3.37 16.23 -9.35
C GLN A 60 2.83 16.93 -8.09
N GLY A 61 3.44 16.72 -6.92
CA GLY A 61 3.01 17.35 -5.65
C GLY A 61 1.66 16.86 -5.11
N GLU A 62 0.84 16.22 -5.94
CA GLU A 62 -0.44 15.63 -5.59
C GLU A 62 -0.32 14.09 -5.61
N GLY A 63 -0.79 13.43 -4.54
CA GLY A 63 -0.92 11.97 -4.54
C GLY A 63 -2.08 11.56 -5.44
N GLU A 64 -1.88 10.52 -6.24
CA GLU A 64 -2.96 9.97 -7.05
C GLU A 64 -3.94 9.21 -6.16
N CYS A 65 -5.24 9.43 -6.36
CA CYS A 65 -6.31 8.77 -5.62
C CYS A 65 -7.26 8.09 -6.61
N MET A 66 -7.44 6.79 -6.48
CA MET A 66 -8.34 6.00 -7.32
C MET A 66 -9.28 5.14 -6.47
N VAL A 67 -10.51 4.96 -6.95
CA VAL A 67 -11.45 3.99 -6.38
C VAL A 67 -11.15 2.63 -6.99
N ILE A 68 -10.72 1.68 -6.15
CA ILE A 68 -10.30 0.35 -6.60
C ILE A 68 -11.30 -0.75 -6.24
N GLY A 69 -12.26 -0.44 -5.37
CA GLY A 69 -13.35 -1.35 -5.02
C GLY A 69 -14.54 -0.57 -4.49
N GLN A 70 -15.75 -0.96 -4.88
CA GLN A 70 -16.99 -0.40 -4.36
C GLN A 70 -18.08 -1.48 -4.50
N SER A 71 -18.94 -1.62 -3.49
CA SER A 71 -20.06 -2.55 -3.46
C SER A 71 -20.96 -2.53 -4.70
N ASP A 72 -21.16 -1.35 -5.28
CA ASP A 72 -22.04 -1.12 -6.43
C ASP A 72 -21.27 -1.10 -7.78
N TYR A 73 -19.95 -1.31 -7.77
CA TYR A 73 -19.08 -1.14 -8.94
C TYR A 73 -18.51 -2.49 -9.41
N ARG A 74 -18.96 -2.94 -10.59
CA ARG A 74 -18.59 -4.19 -11.28
C ARG A 74 -18.98 -5.47 -10.51
N GLY A 75 -19.42 -6.50 -11.25
CA GLY A 75 -20.09 -7.70 -10.72
C GLY A 75 -19.24 -8.66 -9.87
N ASP A 76 -18.01 -8.28 -9.48
CA ASP A 76 -17.03 -9.17 -8.84
C ASP A 76 -16.90 -8.94 -7.33
N VAL A 77 -17.88 -8.27 -6.72
CA VAL A 77 -17.92 -7.96 -5.29
C VAL A 77 -18.92 -8.86 -4.58
N ILE A 78 -18.45 -9.55 -3.54
CA ILE A 78 -19.28 -10.33 -2.62
C ILE A 78 -19.19 -9.67 -1.26
N TYR A 79 -20.30 -9.17 -0.70
CA TYR A 79 -20.30 -8.57 0.63
C TYR A 79 -21.53 -8.95 1.44
N GLY A 80 -21.33 -9.04 2.75
CA GLY A 80 -22.33 -9.37 3.77
C GLY A 80 -21.94 -8.74 5.10
N ASP A 81 -22.66 -9.07 6.16
CA ASP A 81 -22.52 -8.38 7.45
C ASP A 81 -21.15 -8.65 8.15
N GLU A 82 -20.47 -9.75 7.81
CA GLU A 82 -19.21 -10.19 8.45
C GLU A 82 -18.12 -10.59 7.43
N PHE A 83 -18.36 -10.30 6.16
CA PHE A 83 -17.45 -10.67 5.07
C PHE A 83 -17.60 -9.70 3.91
N ALA A 84 -16.48 -9.33 3.27
CA ALA A 84 -16.53 -8.68 1.97
C ALA A 84 -15.31 -9.07 1.13
N SER A 85 -15.44 -9.12 -0.18
CA SER A 85 -14.41 -9.57 -1.11
C SER A 85 -14.49 -8.76 -2.40
N PHE A 86 -13.37 -8.14 -2.78
CA PHE A 86 -13.25 -7.25 -3.93
C PHE A 86 -12.10 -7.73 -4.80
N HIS A 87 -12.37 -7.93 -6.09
CA HIS A 87 -11.31 -8.05 -7.10
C HIS A 87 -10.97 -6.63 -7.58
N VAL A 88 -9.70 -6.23 -7.44
CA VAL A 88 -9.29 -4.82 -7.61
C VAL A 88 -8.22 -4.62 -8.67
N ASN A 89 -7.39 -5.64 -8.95
CA ASN A 89 -6.30 -5.64 -9.96
C ASN A 89 -5.62 -4.26 -10.11
N THR A 90 -4.99 -3.79 -9.03
CA THR A 90 -4.37 -2.46 -8.96
C THR A 90 -2.89 -2.57 -8.70
N LEU A 91 -2.06 -1.83 -9.43
CA LEU A 91 -0.61 -1.80 -9.23
C LEU A 91 -0.22 -0.88 -8.07
N ALA A 92 0.71 -1.36 -7.24
CA ALA A 92 1.31 -0.64 -6.13
C ALA A 92 2.84 -0.67 -6.25
N PHE A 93 3.47 0.46 -5.93
CA PHE A 93 4.92 0.60 -5.83
C PHE A 93 5.26 1.60 -4.73
N GLY A 94 6.35 1.36 -4.01
CA GLY A 94 6.78 2.25 -2.92
C GLY A 94 5.71 2.35 -1.83
N ASP A 95 5.46 3.58 -1.38
CA ASP A 95 4.45 3.90 -0.36
C ASP A 95 3.05 4.04 -0.94
N PHE A 96 2.09 3.37 -0.31
CA PHE A 96 0.67 3.50 -0.63
C PHE A 96 -0.21 3.49 0.62
N VAL A 97 -1.43 4.01 0.46
CA VAL A 97 -2.47 3.97 1.49
C VAL A 97 -3.74 3.37 0.90
N LEU A 98 -4.30 2.39 1.60
CA LEU A 98 -5.66 1.91 1.40
C LEU A 98 -6.57 2.61 2.41
N SER A 99 -7.53 3.39 1.91
CA SER A 99 -8.61 3.97 2.71
C SER A 99 -9.88 3.16 2.51
N PHE A 100 -10.50 2.78 3.63
CA PHE A 100 -11.75 2.03 3.66
C PHE A 100 -12.84 2.95 4.16
N GLU A 101 -13.84 3.18 3.32
CA GLU A 101 -14.87 4.19 3.57
C GLU A 101 -16.27 3.57 3.52
N HIS A 102 -17.23 4.34 4.01
CA HIS A 102 -18.64 4.07 3.83
C HIS A 102 -19.23 5.01 2.78
N HIS A 103 -19.84 4.44 1.75
CA HIS A 103 -20.57 5.18 0.72
C HIS A 103 -22.03 5.41 1.13
N TYR A 104 -22.52 6.65 1.06
CA TYR A 104 -23.91 7.03 1.26
C TYR A 104 -24.58 7.30 -0.09
N PRO A 105 -25.26 6.32 -0.73
CA PRO A 105 -25.71 6.45 -2.11
C PRO A 105 -26.70 7.60 -2.33
N LYS A 106 -27.56 7.85 -1.33
CA LYS A 106 -28.58 8.92 -1.40
C LYS A 106 -27.99 10.33 -1.37
N GLU A 107 -26.77 10.47 -0.83
CA GLU A 107 -26.12 11.76 -0.60
C GLU A 107 -24.88 11.94 -1.50
N ASN A 108 -24.57 10.94 -2.34
CA ASN A 108 -23.39 10.88 -3.19
C ASN A 108 -22.10 11.32 -2.47
N ARG A 109 -21.94 10.86 -1.22
CA ARG A 109 -20.80 11.20 -0.37
C ARG A 109 -20.19 9.93 0.21
N THR A 110 -18.90 10.00 0.56
CA THR A 110 -18.22 8.94 1.29
C THR A 110 -17.73 9.44 2.64
N LYS A 111 -17.62 8.53 3.61
CA LYS A 111 -17.01 8.78 4.93
C LYS A 111 -15.88 7.80 5.18
N PRO A 112 -14.62 8.26 5.24
CA PRO A 112 -13.50 7.41 5.63
C PRO A 112 -13.72 6.80 7.02
N LEU A 113 -13.43 5.51 7.17
CA LEU A 113 -13.60 4.79 8.43
C LEU A 113 -12.27 4.44 9.05
N PHE A 114 -11.40 3.77 8.27
CA PHE A 114 -10.06 3.41 8.68
C PHE A 114 -9.14 3.27 7.48
N SER A 115 -7.83 3.26 7.72
CA SER A 115 -6.82 3.14 6.68
C SER A 115 -5.69 2.18 7.05
N ILE A 116 -4.97 1.75 6.02
CA ILE A 116 -3.73 0.99 6.12
C ILE A 116 -2.71 1.67 5.23
N ALA A 117 -1.61 2.15 5.82
CA ALA A 117 -0.44 2.61 5.08
C ALA A 117 0.64 1.52 5.06
N GLN A 118 1.32 1.37 3.92
CA GLN A 118 2.28 0.31 3.70
C GLN A 118 3.27 0.66 2.58
N HIS A 119 4.48 0.09 2.66
CA HIS A 119 5.47 0.14 1.59
C HIS A 119 5.64 -1.24 0.94
N THR A 120 5.65 -1.31 -0.39
CA THR A 120 5.63 -2.59 -1.14
C THR A 120 6.81 -3.50 -0.84
N SER A 121 8.01 -2.95 -0.65
CA SER A 121 9.21 -3.72 -0.27
C SER A 121 9.12 -4.51 1.05
N PHE A 122 8.11 -4.25 1.88
CA PHE A 122 7.88 -4.97 3.13
C PHE A 122 6.66 -5.89 3.09
N LEU A 123 6.09 -6.07 1.90
CA LEU A 123 5.03 -7.03 1.63
C LEU A 123 5.62 -8.28 0.97
N SER A 124 4.91 -9.39 1.12
CA SER A 124 5.28 -10.64 0.47
C SER A 124 4.01 -11.26 -0.13
N ALA A 125 4.10 -11.65 -1.40
CA ALA A 125 3.10 -12.49 -2.03
C ALA A 125 3.06 -13.87 -1.33
N PRO A 126 1.92 -14.58 -1.35
CA PRO A 126 0.71 -14.29 -2.13
C PRO A 126 -0.33 -13.42 -1.40
N TYR A 127 -0.15 -13.13 -0.11
CA TYR A 127 -1.06 -12.26 0.63
C TYR A 127 -0.42 -11.67 1.89
N THR A 128 -1.00 -10.58 2.40
CA THR A 128 -0.69 -10.01 3.72
C THR A 128 -1.99 -9.76 4.48
N ARG A 129 -2.00 -10.13 5.77
CA ARG A 129 -3.13 -9.96 6.68
C ARG A 129 -2.88 -8.81 7.65
N PHE A 130 -3.85 -7.90 7.74
CA PHE A 130 -3.91 -6.83 8.72
C PHE A 130 -5.01 -7.14 9.73
N ARG A 131 -4.69 -7.14 11.02
CA ARG A 131 -5.66 -7.31 12.10
C ARG A 131 -6.27 -5.97 12.47
N ALA A 132 -7.36 -5.98 13.24
CA ALA A 132 -7.97 -4.76 13.78
C ALA A 132 -6.97 -3.81 14.46
N SER A 133 -5.92 -4.34 15.11
CA SER A 133 -4.85 -3.56 15.74
C SER A 133 -3.95 -2.79 14.77
N ASP A 134 -3.93 -3.21 13.50
CA ASP A 134 -3.10 -2.61 12.45
C ASP A 134 -3.84 -1.51 11.68
N LEU A 135 -5.15 -1.35 11.94
CA LEU A 135 -6.03 -0.41 11.24
C LEU A 135 -6.04 0.94 11.94
N GLU A 136 -5.78 2.00 11.19
CA GLU A 136 -5.86 3.36 11.70
C GLU A 136 -7.25 3.94 11.48
N VAL A 137 -8.06 3.98 12.53
CA VAL A 137 -9.40 4.60 12.51
C VAL A 137 -9.28 6.12 12.43
N TYR A 138 -9.95 6.71 11.43
CA TYR A 138 -9.95 8.16 11.25
C TYR A 138 -10.54 8.87 12.48
N PRO A 139 -10.01 10.03 12.90
CA PRO A 139 -10.45 10.72 14.11
C PRO A 139 -11.97 10.97 14.19
N ASP A 140 -12.56 11.40 13.08
CA ASP A 140 -13.98 11.69 12.85
C ASP A 140 -14.86 10.44 12.65
N ALA A 141 -14.24 9.27 12.54
CA ALA A 141 -14.92 7.98 12.49
C ALA A 141 -15.00 7.28 13.85
N LYS A 142 -14.21 7.68 14.86
CA LYS A 142 -14.09 6.95 16.15
C LYS A 142 -15.41 6.67 16.86
N ASP A 143 -16.33 7.61 16.83
CA ASP A 143 -17.67 7.45 17.45
C ASP A 143 -18.69 6.83 16.49
N ALA A 144 -18.33 6.70 15.21
CA ALA A 144 -19.20 6.24 14.14
C ALA A 144 -18.94 4.78 13.73
N VAL A 145 -17.77 4.22 14.06
CA VAL A 145 -17.38 2.85 13.71
C VAL A 145 -16.86 2.09 14.91
N THR A 146 -17.31 0.85 15.05
CA THR A 146 -16.73 -0.14 15.96
C THR A 146 -16.25 -1.32 15.15
N ILE A 147 -14.96 -1.61 15.24
CA ILE A 147 -14.30 -2.72 14.57
C ILE A 147 -14.12 -3.85 15.59
N ASP A 148 -14.62 -5.04 15.28
CA ASP A 148 -14.46 -6.19 16.17
C ASP A 148 -13.00 -6.63 16.27
N LYS A 149 -12.61 -7.23 17.40
CA LYS A 149 -11.21 -7.64 17.65
C LYS A 149 -10.69 -8.66 16.63
N ASP A 150 -11.60 -9.49 16.11
CA ASP A 150 -11.30 -10.57 15.17
C ASP A 150 -11.44 -10.09 13.71
N PHE A 151 -11.69 -8.79 13.51
CA PHE A 151 -11.76 -8.20 12.18
C PHE A 151 -10.38 -8.20 11.52
N THR A 152 -10.33 -8.67 10.27
CA THR A 152 -9.10 -8.73 9.48
C THR A 152 -9.33 -8.23 8.06
N VAL A 153 -8.29 -7.62 7.49
CA VAL A 153 -8.20 -7.25 6.08
C VAL A 153 -7.06 -8.05 5.46
N ASP A 154 -7.39 -8.91 4.50
CA ASP A 154 -6.43 -9.65 3.70
C ASP A 154 -6.25 -8.98 2.35
N VAL A 155 -5.00 -8.70 1.99
CA VAL A 155 -4.63 -8.12 0.71
C VAL A 155 -3.85 -9.19 -0.06
N PHE A 156 -4.41 -9.68 -1.15
CA PHE A 156 -3.79 -10.67 -2.03
C PHE A 156 -2.94 -9.97 -3.08
N LEU A 157 -1.72 -10.47 -3.23
CA LEU A 157 -0.65 -9.80 -3.95
C LEU A 157 -0.05 -10.75 -4.98
N ARG A 158 0.19 -10.23 -6.18
CA ARG A 158 1.04 -10.87 -7.19
C ARG A 158 2.32 -10.05 -7.32
N THR A 159 3.46 -10.72 -7.22
CA THR A 159 4.75 -10.09 -7.51
C THR A 159 4.84 -9.84 -9.01
N MET A 160 5.03 -8.59 -9.39
CA MET A 160 5.32 -8.26 -10.78
C MET A 160 6.79 -8.56 -11.07
N PRO A 161 7.14 -8.93 -12.32
CA PRO A 161 8.52 -9.15 -12.69
C PRO A 161 9.38 -7.94 -12.33
N ALA A 162 10.56 -8.21 -11.77
CA ALA A 162 11.52 -7.17 -11.44
C ALA A 162 11.98 -6.47 -12.72
N VAL A 163 12.19 -5.16 -12.65
CA VAL A 163 12.84 -4.43 -13.74
C VAL A 163 14.30 -4.88 -13.82
N THR A 164 14.67 -5.53 -14.92
CA THR A 164 16.03 -6.00 -15.22
C THR A 164 16.52 -5.33 -16.51
N GLU A 165 17.80 -5.44 -16.89
CA GLU A 165 18.26 -4.92 -18.20
C GLU A 165 17.47 -5.47 -19.40
N ALA A 166 16.84 -6.65 -19.26
CA ALA A 166 15.94 -7.21 -20.27
C ALA A 166 14.66 -6.38 -20.47
N TYR A 167 14.21 -5.64 -19.45
CA TYR A 167 13.08 -4.71 -19.53
C TYR A 167 13.38 -3.51 -20.46
N LEU A 168 14.58 -2.94 -20.37
CA LEU A 168 15.02 -1.83 -21.24
C LEU A 168 15.07 -2.22 -22.71
N ASN A 169 15.33 -3.49 -23.01
CA ASN A 169 15.45 -4.03 -24.37
C ASN A 169 14.13 -4.61 -24.93
N GLY A 170 13.03 -4.64 -24.15
CA GLY A 170 11.80 -5.39 -24.47
C GLY A 170 10.47 -4.71 -24.12
N ALA A 171 10.45 -3.39 -23.88
CA ALA A 171 9.28 -2.65 -23.40
C ALA A 171 8.00 -2.84 -24.24
N ALA A 172 8.12 -3.02 -25.56
CA ALA A 172 6.98 -3.25 -26.45
C ALA A 172 6.29 -4.62 -26.20
N SER A 173 7.07 -5.69 -26.00
CA SER A 173 6.54 -7.03 -25.68
C SER A 173 5.90 -7.07 -24.30
N MET A 174 6.45 -6.33 -23.32
CA MET A 174 5.89 -6.22 -21.98
C MET A 174 4.60 -5.40 -21.96
N ALA A 175 4.49 -4.36 -22.78
CA ALA A 175 3.25 -3.59 -22.93
C ALA A 175 2.12 -4.43 -23.55
N GLU A 176 2.46 -5.39 -24.40
CA GLU A 176 1.51 -6.34 -24.99
C GLU A 176 1.02 -7.37 -23.96
N GLU A 177 1.92 -7.90 -23.12
CA GLU A 177 1.58 -8.92 -22.12
C GLU A 177 0.94 -8.34 -20.84
N TYR A 178 1.40 -7.18 -20.37
CA TYR A 178 1.04 -6.62 -19.07
C TYR A 178 0.36 -5.25 -19.13
N GLY A 179 0.25 -4.64 -20.31
CA GLY A 179 -0.37 -3.34 -20.51
C GLY A 179 0.58 -2.15 -20.35
N LYS A 180 0.26 -1.05 -21.05
CA LYS A 180 1.10 0.18 -21.10
C LYS A 180 1.25 0.88 -19.74
N GLU A 181 0.20 0.89 -18.92
CA GLU A 181 0.24 1.49 -17.58
C GLU A 181 1.25 0.78 -16.67
N THR A 182 1.29 -0.55 -16.73
CA THR A 182 2.27 -1.37 -16.00
C THR A 182 3.70 -1.02 -16.41
N VAL A 183 3.96 -0.86 -17.70
CA VAL A 183 5.28 -0.46 -18.20
C VAL A 183 5.66 0.93 -17.70
N GLY A 184 4.79 1.94 -17.81
CA GLY A 184 5.11 3.28 -17.29
C GLY A 184 5.42 3.30 -15.78
N MET A 185 4.81 2.42 -15.00
CA MET A 185 5.08 2.26 -13.57
C MET A 185 6.41 1.55 -13.30
N LEU A 186 6.78 0.58 -14.13
CA LEU A 186 8.09 -0.07 -14.06
C LEU A 186 9.22 0.92 -14.38
N ASP A 187 9.05 1.84 -15.34
CA ASP A 187 9.99 2.93 -15.60
C ASP A 187 10.21 3.81 -14.36
N LEU A 188 9.12 4.17 -13.67
CA LEU A 188 9.17 4.97 -12.45
C LEU A 188 9.90 4.25 -11.32
N VAL A 189 9.63 2.97 -11.10
CA VAL A 189 10.34 2.13 -10.12
C VAL A 189 11.84 2.09 -10.44
N THR A 190 12.20 1.94 -11.70
CA THR A 190 13.61 1.93 -12.15
C THR A 190 14.30 3.25 -11.83
N SER A 191 13.66 4.37 -12.15
CA SER A 191 14.18 5.71 -11.83
C SER A 191 14.38 5.91 -10.33
N GLN A 192 13.45 5.42 -9.50
CA GLN A 192 13.57 5.47 -8.04
C GLN A 192 14.70 4.57 -7.51
N MET A 193 14.87 3.36 -8.06
CA MET A 193 15.97 2.46 -7.70
C MET A 193 17.32 3.10 -7.99
N LEU A 194 17.51 3.67 -9.18
CA LEU A 194 18.74 4.37 -9.55
C LEU A 194 19.02 5.55 -8.61
N SER A 195 18.00 6.33 -8.26
CA SER A 195 18.13 7.44 -7.29
C SER A 195 18.55 6.96 -5.89
N VAL A 196 18.03 5.80 -5.45
CA VAL A 196 18.40 5.22 -4.16
C VAL A 196 19.83 4.68 -4.19
N GLU A 197 20.25 4.03 -5.28
CA GLU A 197 21.63 3.58 -5.46
C GLU A 197 22.61 4.76 -5.46
N GLU A 198 22.29 5.87 -6.12
CA GLU A 198 23.06 7.11 -6.04
C GLU A 198 23.18 7.62 -4.60
N ILE A 199 22.09 7.69 -3.83
CA ILE A 199 22.13 8.12 -2.42
C ILE A 199 22.97 7.16 -1.56
N VAL A 200 22.86 5.85 -1.79
CA VAL A 200 23.66 4.84 -1.08
C VAL A 200 25.14 4.99 -1.41
N ASN A 201 25.47 5.26 -2.68
CA ASN A 201 26.85 5.47 -3.14
C ASN A 201 27.42 6.83 -2.69
N LEU A 202 26.56 7.82 -2.45
CA LEU A 202 26.91 9.14 -1.91
C LEU A 202 26.88 9.18 -0.37
N ARG A 203 26.53 8.08 0.30
CA ARG A 203 26.56 7.99 1.76
C ARG A 203 28.01 8.23 2.23
N PRO A 204 28.25 9.09 3.24
CA PRO A 204 29.56 9.21 3.85
C PRO A 204 30.04 7.83 4.31
N SER A 205 31.17 7.37 3.76
CA SER A 205 31.78 6.07 4.08
C SER A 205 32.36 6.01 5.49
N ASP A 206 32.52 7.16 6.14
CA ASP A 206 33.20 7.31 7.41
C ASP A 206 32.17 7.34 8.54
N ASP A 207 32.34 6.44 9.51
CA ASP A 207 31.72 6.57 10.83
C ASP A 207 32.30 7.83 11.51
N PRO A 208 31.52 8.89 11.76
CA PRO A 208 32.04 10.12 12.35
C PRO A 208 32.58 9.92 13.78
N LEU A 209 32.36 8.74 14.38
CA LEU A 209 32.80 8.39 15.73
C LEU A 209 34.05 7.48 15.78
N LEU A 210 34.56 7.00 14.64
CA LEU A 210 35.79 6.20 14.63
C LEU A 210 37.01 7.10 14.41
N PRO A 211 37.97 7.16 15.36
CA PRO A 211 39.18 7.94 15.18
C PRO A 211 39.95 7.41 13.97
N LYS A 212 40.28 8.30 13.03
CA LYS A 212 41.13 8.00 11.87
C LYS A 212 42.48 7.51 12.38
N MET A 213 42.71 6.21 12.34
CA MET A 213 44.05 5.67 12.57
C MET A 213 44.93 6.12 11.40
N SER A 214 45.84 7.05 11.68
CA SER A 214 46.90 7.40 10.74
C SER A 214 47.81 6.18 10.53
N PRO A 215 48.16 5.84 9.28
CA PRO A 215 49.12 4.79 9.04
C PRO A 215 50.49 5.21 9.57
N LYS A 216 51.15 4.28 10.28
CA LYS A 216 52.58 4.37 10.64
C LYS A 216 53.45 3.96 9.46
#